data_AF-A0A7W0GLY5-F1
#
_entry.id   AF-A0A7W0GLY5-F1
#
_cell.length_a   1.000
_cell.length_b   1.000
_cell.length_c   1.000
_cell.angle_alpha   90.00
_cell.angle_beta   90.00
_cell.angle_gamma   90.00
#
_symmetry.space_group_name_H-M   'P 1'
#
loop_
_entity.id
_entity.type
_entity.pdbx_description
1 polymer ?
#
loop_
_entity_poly.entity_id
_entity_poly.type
_entity_poly.pdbx_seq_one_letter_code
_entity_poly.pdbx_strand_id
1 'polypeptide(L)'
;MKKTADPPAAVQTAMRALDRGHQVPQRIGGKRPVDPPDLNVYEQAEPAHQNRLLLDWLSDDAHRAELFRLVNDRGGVLDFPSRDASPRERSDLGPGDERPAPVTKHKVVRLVTARATLAQILRDDGTHFSNRVYGELGGGSFMLALDPVASEAHDTQRVAFRDAFTNSEARLVHLSHFAVRAASVMSLRAPEFDLAAFAEQSALRFCQKLMGYALRDFRLLETSLHDAYRGLVYQVFGRHFASDPMAIPLARQGMGKLLKRTSELIDAYVLDDEDGLKGCEDRAIPPGMIPSLKRLGVLPGDLNGEQRAIVALGAAVGTVGNVQAAACIAVKAMFDDKKLWQEARKLIASKKESSSRPTENYAEWKGLIEGALARNPPIPFLPRWRVGADGKPGYEVVLALGGGTNGAGAQGGDDPLIWGLSPAGPHHCAGAALAWPLIVEIVRQVILLPGLAERLDAKDANPMGLDKKWGFICESYPLVHRRERRVAQASLNVAMRLKAPVRDSADRVLDVIRAGAPRIEEALRESQHVHFAWFELIEADTVLVLHTVYDGPFKAYIQDFALKVGEVFDALFACIEDAPPSPVDKFPDEFVAHLQRYNRAPAMGYFFSAYPRSEVAQLIRDNRVLP
;
A
#
# COMPACT_ATOMS: atom_id res chain seq x y z
N MET A 1 48.71 -19.98 -13.59
CA MET A 1 48.44 -20.58 -12.25
C MET A 1 49.20 -19.80 -11.18
N LYS A 2 48.57 -18.80 -10.55
CA LYS A 2 49.09 -18.13 -9.35
C LYS A 2 48.26 -18.62 -8.17
N LYS A 3 48.90 -19.31 -7.22
CA LYS A 3 48.30 -19.73 -5.95
C LYS A 3 48.06 -18.48 -5.10
N THR A 4 46.80 -18.17 -4.84
CA THR A 4 46.40 -17.21 -3.80
C THR A 4 46.69 -17.85 -2.44
N ALA A 5 47.48 -17.17 -1.62
CA ALA A 5 47.79 -17.59 -0.26
C ALA A 5 46.55 -17.43 0.62
N ASP A 6 46.27 -18.45 1.45
CA ASP A 6 45.19 -18.39 2.43
C ASP A 6 45.43 -17.28 3.46
N PRO A 7 44.39 -16.56 3.89
CA PRO A 7 44.53 -15.49 4.86
C PRO A 7 44.97 -16.02 6.24
N PRO A 8 45.71 -15.23 7.02
CA PRO A 8 46.21 -15.63 8.34
C PRO A 8 45.11 -16.11 9.29
N ALA A 9 45.43 -17.06 10.17
CA ALA A 9 44.49 -17.67 11.13
C ALA A 9 43.72 -16.64 12.00
N ALA A 10 44.29 -15.46 12.26
CA ALA A 10 43.63 -14.37 12.97
C ALA A 10 42.45 -13.76 12.16
N VAL A 11 42.58 -13.67 10.83
CA VAL A 11 41.50 -13.21 9.92
C VAL A 11 40.41 -14.27 9.81
N GLN A 12 40.78 -15.56 9.74
CA GLN A 12 39.79 -16.65 9.78
C GLN A 12 39.04 -16.70 11.11
N THR A 13 39.69 -16.34 12.22
CA THR A 13 39.05 -16.27 13.54
C THR A 13 38.12 -15.06 13.67
N ALA A 14 38.49 -13.90 13.11
CA ALA A 14 37.62 -12.73 13.02
C ALA A 14 36.41 -12.94 12.08
N MET A 15 36.59 -13.65 10.96
CA MET A 15 35.48 -14.03 10.08
C MET A 15 34.54 -15.04 10.73
N ARG A 16 35.06 -16.02 11.49
CA ARG A 16 34.24 -16.94 12.30
C ARG A 16 33.53 -16.26 13.48
N ALA A 17 34.03 -15.12 13.98
CA ALA A 17 33.36 -14.32 15.00
C ALA A 17 32.26 -13.43 14.40
N LEU A 18 32.42 -12.97 13.14
CA LEU A 18 31.38 -12.28 12.37
C LEU A 18 30.24 -13.23 11.94
N ASP A 19 30.54 -14.49 11.64
CA ASP A 19 29.52 -15.54 11.38
C ASP A 19 28.78 -16.01 12.65
N ARG A 20 29.28 -15.66 13.84
CA ARG A 20 28.60 -15.85 15.13
C ARG A 20 27.94 -14.57 15.65
N GLY A 21 27.77 -13.56 14.78
CA GLY A 21 26.78 -12.52 15.02
C GLY A 21 25.44 -13.20 15.29
N HIS A 22 24.80 -12.82 16.39
CA HIS A 22 23.46 -13.29 16.72
C HIS A 22 22.62 -13.30 15.45
N GLN A 23 22.29 -14.49 14.94
CA GLN A 23 21.20 -14.65 14.00
C GLN A 23 19.97 -14.14 14.74
N VAL A 24 19.65 -12.86 14.53
CA VAL A 24 18.30 -12.36 14.74
C VAL A 24 17.46 -13.27 13.86
N PRO A 25 16.56 -14.10 14.42
CA PRO A 25 15.79 -15.02 13.62
C PRO A 25 15.07 -14.21 12.56
N GLN A 26 15.38 -14.45 11.28
CA GLN A 26 14.49 -14.05 10.21
C GLN A 26 13.17 -14.78 10.49
N ARG A 27 12.19 -14.01 10.98
CA ARG A 27 10.90 -14.52 11.44
C ARG A 27 10.14 -15.10 10.26
N ILE A 28 10.10 -16.43 10.19
CA ILE A 28 9.15 -17.16 9.34
C ILE A 28 7.85 -17.31 10.13
N GLY A 29 6.92 -16.38 9.92
CA GLY A 29 5.46 -16.58 9.98
C GLY A 29 4.86 -17.18 11.26
N GLY A 30 5.02 -16.50 12.39
CA GLY A 30 4.20 -16.73 13.59
C GLY A 30 4.32 -15.54 14.54
N LYS A 31 3.22 -14.82 14.80
CA LYS A 31 3.20 -13.80 15.87
C LYS A 31 3.39 -14.54 17.19
N ARG A 32 4.41 -14.16 17.96
CA ARG A 32 4.58 -14.66 19.33
C ARG A 32 3.27 -14.35 20.08
N PRO A 33 2.69 -15.28 20.85
CA PRO A 33 1.57 -14.93 21.72
C PRO A 33 2.02 -13.80 22.66
N VAL A 34 1.27 -12.70 22.62
CA VAL A 34 1.48 -11.53 23.46
C VAL A 34 0.52 -11.64 24.62
N ASP A 35 1.02 -11.58 25.84
CA ASP A 35 0.16 -11.56 27.04
C ASP A 35 -0.65 -10.25 27.05
N PRO A 36 -1.90 -10.28 27.54
CA PRO A 36 -2.71 -9.07 27.64
C PRO A 36 -2.04 -8.01 28.53
N PRO A 37 -2.34 -6.71 28.34
CA PRO A 37 -1.78 -5.64 29.15
C PRO A 37 -2.01 -5.82 30.66
N ASP A 38 -0.94 -5.79 31.44
CA ASP A 38 -0.98 -5.77 32.91
C ASP A 38 0.03 -4.74 33.44
N LEU A 39 -0.49 -3.64 33.98
CA LEU A 39 0.33 -2.54 34.49
C LEU A 39 1.10 -2.90 35.77
N ASN A 40 0.65 -3.88 36.56
CA ASN A 40 1.38 -4.32 37.75
C ASN A 40 2.62 -5.13 37.34
N VAL A 41 2.47 -6.03 36.36
CA VAL A 41 3.60 -6.76 35.77
C VAL A 41 4.58 -5.80 35.12
N TYR A 42 4.06 -4.80 34.40
CA TYR A 42 4.86 -3.74 33.80
C TYR A 42 5.72 -2.99 34.83
N GLU A 43 5.11 -2.51 35.92
CA GLU A 43 5.79 -1.71 36.95
C GLU A 43 6.86 -2.50 37.71
N GLN A 44 6.73 -3.83 37.79
CA GLN A 44 7.69 -4.71 38.46
C GLN A 44 8.83 -5.19 37.55
N ALA A 45 8.70 -5.05 36.24
CA ALA A 45 9.66 -5.54 35.26
C ALA A 45 10.89 -4.61 35.14
N GLU A 46 12.06 -5.16 34.78
CA GLU A 46 13.23 -4.32 34.49
C GLU A 46 13.03 -3.47 33.20
N PRO A 47 13.75 -2.34 33.02
CA PRO A 47 13.48 -1.40 31.92
C PRO A 47 13.46 -1.98 30.50
N ALA A 48 14.34 -2.95 30.22
CA ALA A 48 14.37 -3.62 28.92
C ALA A 48 13.12 -4.48 28.67
N HIS A 49 12.58 -5.08 29.72
CA HIS A 49 11.36 -5.88 29.67
C HIS A 49 10.12 -4.97 29.61
N GLN A 50 10.08 -3.88 30.38
CA GLN A 50 9.06 -2.83 30.24
C GLN A 50 8.93 -2.35 28.79
N ASN A 51 10.06 -2.00 28.17
CA ASN A 51 10.06 -1.54 26.78
C ASN A 51 9.48 -2.59 25.81
N ARG A 52 9.80 -3.87 26.02
CA ARG A 52 9.31 -4.99 25.20
C ARG A 52 7.81 -5.22 25.38
N LEU A 53 7.32 -5.26 26.63
CA LEU A 53 5.90 -5.41 26.93
C LEU A 53 5.08 -4.29 26.28
N LEU A 54 5.52 -3.05 26.45
CA LEU A 54 4.83 -1.89 25.88
C LEU A 54 4.83 -1.94 24.34
N LEU A 55 5.94 -2.32 23.70
CA LEU A 55 5.98 -2.50 22.25
C LEU A 55 4.98 -3.56 21.79
N ASP A 56 4.96 -4.72 22.45
CA ASP A 56 4.10 -5.84 22.09
C ASP A 56 2.62 -5.45 22.25
N TRP A 57 2.26 -4.78 23.35
CA TRP A 57 0.89 -4.29 23.58
C TRP A 57 0.45 -3.20 22.61
N LEU A 58 1.32 -2.26 22.27
CA LEU A 58 0.97 -1.16 21.35
C LEU A 58 0.93 -1.61 19.89
N SER A 59 1.60 -2.71 19.54
CA SER A 59 1.63 -3.24 18.17
C SER A 59 0.36 -4.01 17.80
N ASP A 60 -0.40 -4.48 18.77
CA ASP A 60 -1.70 -5.14 18.57
C ASP A 60 -2.85 -4.18 18.86
N ASP A 61 -3.87 -4.15 18.00
CA ASP A 61 -4.98 -3.19 18.10
C ASP A 61 -5.85 -3.43 19.35
N ALA A 62 -6.07 -4.70 19.74
CA ALA A 62 -6.90 -5.05 20.89
C ALA A 62 -6.16 -4.80 22.21
N HIS A 63 -4.89 -5.24 22.30
CA HIS A 63 -4.05 -4.94 23.46
C HIS A 63 -3.80 -3.44 23.61
N ARG A 64 -3.63 -2.70 22.52
CA ARG A 64 -3.48 -1.24 22.58
C ARG A 64 -4.71 -0.56 23.16
N ALA A 65 -5.91 -0.98 22.74
CA ALA A 65 -7.16 -0.45 23.29
C ALA A 65 -7.30 -0.73 24.79
N GLU A 66 -6.99 -1.96 25.22
CA GLU A 66 -7.03 -2.34 26.63
C GLU A 66 -5.98 -1.61 27.47
N LEU A 67 -4.75 -1.46 26.96
CA LEU A 67 -3.70 -0.68 27.60
C LEU A 67 -4.16 0.76 27.83
N PHE A 68 -4.75 1.41 26.82
CA PHE A 68 -5.23 2.78 26.95
C PHE A 68 -6.34 2.91 28.00
N ARG A 69 -7.22 1.92 28.11
CA ARG A 69 -8.23 1.85 29.16
C ARG A 69 -7.57 1.80 30.54
N LEU A 70 -6.64 0.87 30.76
CA LEU A 70 -5.91 0.73 32.03
C LEU A 70 -5.12 1.98 32.41
N VAL A 71 -4.46 2.62 31.45
CA VAL A 71 -3.70 3.86 31.69
C VAL A 71 -4.64 5.01 32.04
N ASN A 72 -5.80 5.12 31.36
CA ASN A 72 -6.82 6.13 31.68
C ASN A 72 -7.39 5.95 33.09
N ASP A 73 -7.61 4.70 33.52
CA ASP A 73 -8.05 4.39 34.90
C ASP A 73 -7.02 4.85 35.95
N ARG A 74 -5.73 4.97 35.58
CA ARG A 74 -4.63 5.48 36.41
C ARG A 74 -4.26 6.95 36.14
N GLY A 75 -5.18 7.75 35.58
CA GLY A 75 -4.97 9.19 35.34
C GLY A 75 -4.42 9.54 33.97
N GLY A 76 -4.35 8.59 33.04
CA GLY A 76 -4.10 8.83 31.61
C GLY A 76 -2.65 9.07 31.23
N VAL A 77 -1.71 8.63 32.08
CA VAL A 77 -0.28 8.82 31.90
C VAL A 77 0.47 7.54 32.26
N LEU A 78 1.41 7.13 31.41
CA LEU A 78 2.32 6.00 31.66
C LEU A 78 3.75 6.39 31.27
N ASP A 79 4.67 6.38 32.23
CA ASP A 79 6.09 6.61 31.96
C ASP A 79 6.77 5.30 31.53
N PHE A 80 7.64 5.36 30.52
CA PHE A 80 8.35 4.19 29.99
C PHE A 80 9.81 4.48 29.62
N PRO A 81 10.69 3.47 29.72
CA PRO A 81 12.08 3.60 29.30
C PRO A 81 12.20 3.57 27.78
N SER A 82 12.78 4.63 27.22
CA SER A 82 13.07 4.77 25.80
C SER A 82 14.49 4.27 25.48
N ARG A 83 14.62 3.60 24.34
CA ARG A 83 15.92 3.22 23.74
C ARG A 83 16.57 4.33 22.92
N ASP A 84 15.92 5.50 22.79
CA ASP A 84 16.48 6.68 22.10
C ASP A 84 17.71 7.22 22.82
N ALA A 85 18.87 6.66 22.49
CA ALA A 85 20.19 7.04 23.00
C ALA A 85 20.90 8.08 22.12
N SER A 86 20.36 8.41 20.95
CA SER A 86 20.99 9.34 20.02
C SER A 86 21.09 10.73 20.67
N PRO A 87 22.29 11.31 20.78
CA PRO A 87 22.40 12.73 21.07
C PRO A 87 21.74 13.47 19.92
N ARG A 88 20.67 14.21 20.22
CA ARG A 88 19.96 14.98 19.21
C ARG A 88 20.89 16.08 18.74
N GLU A 89 21.09 16.18 17.43
CA GLU A 89 21.79 17.32 16.86
C GLU A 89 21.02 18.56 17.29
N ARG A 90 21.62 19.30 18.22
CA ARG A 90 21.20 20.63 18.59
C ARG A 90 21.38 21.48 17.33
N SER A 91 20.29 22.06 16.84
CA SER A 91 20.31 22.90 15.63
C SER A 91 21.23 24.13 15.77
N ASP A 92 21.63 24.45 17.01
CA ASP A 92 22.56 25.51 17.37
C ASP A 92 24.03 25.06 17.49
N LEU A 93 24.35 23.78 17.29
CA LEU A 93 25.76 23.33 17.28
C LEU A 93 26.40 23.59 15.92
N GLY A 94 27.34 24.53 15.88
CA GLY A 94 28.19 24.82 14.73
C GLY A 94 29.39 23.89 14.59
N PRO A 95 30.14 24.00 13.48
CA PRO A 95 31.42 23.32 13.33
C PRO A 95 32.39 23.72 14.46
N GLY A 96 32.78 22.77 15.30
CA GLY A 96 33.70 22.99 16.42
C GLY A 96 33.07 22.91 17.81
N ASP A 97 31.74 22.86 17.92
CA ASP A 97 31.10 22.67 19.21
C ASP A 97 31.27 21.23 19.73
N GLU A 98 31.57 21.10 21.03
CA GLU A 98 31.65 19.80 21.69
C GLU A 98 30.28 19.10 21.60
N ARG A 99 30.26 17.95 20.94
CA ARG A 99 29.06 17.13 20.87
C ARG A 99 28.75 16.58 22.26
N PRO A 100 27.48 16.65 22.71
CA PRO A 100 27.10 16.01 23.97
C PRO A 100 27.50 14.53 23.95
N ALA A 101 28.07 14.05 25.05
CA ALA A 101 28.38 12.64 25.18
C ALA A 101 27.11 11.80 24.93
N PRO A 102 27.20 10.67 24.20
CA PRO A 102 26.07 9.78 24.00
C PRO A 102 25.45 9.39 25.34
N VAL A 103 24.13 9.51 25.47
CA VAL A 103 23.45 9.12 26.70
C VAL A 103 23.41 7.59 26.74
N THR A 104 24.13 6.99 27.68
CA THR A 104 24.23 5.53 27.83
C THR A 104 23.05 4.91 28.58
N LYS A 105 22.18 5.73 29.19
CA LYS A 105 21.01 5.29 29.96
C LYS A 105 19.71 5.51 29.18
N HIS A 106 18.72 4.66 29.44
CA HIS A 106 17.36 4.88 28.94
C HIS A 106 16.82 6.23 29.42
N LYS A 107 16.29 7.02 28.50
CA LYS A 107 15.53 8.23 28.84
C LYS A 107 14.12 7.81 29.22
N VAL A 108 13.53 8.46 30.22
CA VAL A 108 12.11 8.26 30.54
C VAL A 108 11.28 9.10 29.57
N VAL A 109 10.32 8.47 28.90
CA VAL A 109 9.36 9.10 28.00
C VAL A 109 7.96 8.87 28.55
N ARG A 110 7.08 9.85 28.39
CA ARG A 110 5.73 9.80 28.95
C ARG A 110 4.68 9.55 27.88
N LEU A 111 3.99 8.42 27.94
CA LEU A 111 2.80 8.14 27.14
C LEU A 111 1.58 8.85 27.75
N VAL A 112 0.85 9.63 26.96
CA VAL A 112 -0.36 10.34 27.39
C VAL A 112 -1.56 9.80 26.62
N THR A 113 -2.60 9.34 27.34
CA THR A 113 -3.83 8.77 26.74
C THR A 113 -5.09 9.54 27.08
N ALA A 114 -5.09 10.34 28.16
CA ALA A 114 -6.29 11.08 28.58
C ALA A 114 -6.67 12.18 27.56
N ARG A 115 -7.92 12.16 27.09
CA ARG A 115 -8.47 13.10 26.10
C ARG A 115 -8.23 14.57 26.45
N ALA A 116 -8.51 14.96 27.70
CA ALA A 116 -8.36 16.35 28.14
C ALA A 116 -6.90 16.82 28.04
N THR A 117 -5.96 15.99 28.50
CA THR A 117 -4.52 16.25 28.46
C THR A 117 -4.00 16.27 27.01
N LEU A 118 -4.44 15.31 26.18
CA LEU A 118 -4.13 15.30 24.74
C LEU A 118 -4.55 16.61 24.07
N ALA A 119 -5.80 17.03 24.29
CA ALA A 119 -6.33 18.25 23.69
C ALA A 119 -5.67 19.52 24.24
N GLN A 120 -5.23 19.53 25.50
CA GLN A 120 -4.44 20.62 26.05
C GLN A 120 -3.08 20.72 25.36
N ILE A 121 -2.34 19.61 25.26
CA ILE A 121 -1.02 19.57 24.64
C ILE A 121 -1.08 19.94 23.16
N LEU A 122 -2.10 19.47 22.44
CA LEU A 122 -2.23 19.74 21.00
C LEU A 122 -2.67 21.18 20.67
N ARG A 123 -3.25 21.90 21.63
CA ARG A 123 -3.59 23.33 21.49
C ARG A 123 -2.40 24.24 21.78
N ASP A 124 -1.36 23.72 22.42
CA ASP A 124 -0.17 24.48 22.72
C ASP A 124 0.55 24.92 21.43
N ASP A 125 0.99 26.16 21.41
CA ASP A 125 1.65 26.84 20.30
C ASP A 125 3.18 26.67 20.31
N GLY A 126 3.68 25.72 21.10
CA GLY A 126 5.10 25.47 21.32
C GLY A 126 5.68 26.17 22.56
N THR A 127 4.87 26.96 23.29
CA THR A 127 5.27 27.57 24.57
C THR A 127 5.59 26.53 25.64
N HIS A 128 4.80 25.47 25.71
CA HIS A 128 4.95 24.41 26.71
C HIS A 128 5.32 23.07 26.10
N PHE A 129 4.88 22.80 24.87
CA PHE A 129 5.00 21.52 24.18
C PHE A 129 5.38 21.72 22.72
N SER A 130 6.64 21.46 22.45
CA SER A 130 7.26 21.78 21.19
C SER A 130 7.25 20.62 20.19
N ASN A 131 7.21 20.94 18.89
CA ASN A 131 7.23 20.02 17.77
C ASN A 131 8.63 19.71 17.21
N ARG A 132 9.71 20.27 17.77
CA ARG A 132 11.09 20.10 17.22
C ARG A 132 11.54 18.65 17.10
N VAL A 133 10.86 17.71 17.76
CA VAL A 133 11.08 16.27 17.59
C VAL A 133 11.06 15.86 16.11
N TYR A 134 10.23 16.48 15.28
CA TYR A 134 10.18 16.19 13.84
C TYR A 134 11.37 16.76 13.05
N GLY A 135 12.15 17.67 13.63
CA GLY A 135 13.23 18.36 12.93
C GLY A 135 14.36 17.46 12.43
N GLU A 136 14.56 16.31 13.07
CA GLU A 136 15.59 15.35 12.66
C GLU A 136 15.33 14.70 11.29
N LEU A 137 14.09 14.75 10.79
CA LEU A 137 13.74 14.16 9.49
C LEU A 137 14.22 15.01 8.31
N GLY A 138 14.27 16.33 8.44
CA GLY A 138 14.50 17.22 7.29
C GLY A 138 14.99 18.62 7.67
N GLY A 139 15.72 18.77 8.77
CA GLY A 139 16.33 20.03 9.18
C GLY A 139 15.38 20.99 9.92
N GLY A 140 14.17 20.56 10.29
CA GLY A 140 13.24 21.36 11.10
C GLY A 140 12.55 22.50 10.35
N SER A 141 12.56 22.49 9.02
CA SER A 141 12.04 23.58 8.20
C SER A 141 10.57 23.41 7.78
N PHE A 142 10.00 22.20 7.86
CA PHE A 142 8.59 21.96 7.52
C PHE A 142 7.67 22.33 8.70
N MET A 143 6.50 22.92 8.42
CA MET A 143 5.52 23.38 9.41
C MET A 143 5.15 22.37 10.50
N LEU A 144 5.24 21.06 10.25
CA LEU A 144 5.01 20.05 11.30
C LEU A 144 6.09 20.08 12.41
N ALA A 145 7.31 20.51 12.11
CA ALA A 145 8.43 20.59 13.04
C ALA A 145 8.62 21.97 13.68
N LEU A 146 7.90 22.98 13.20
CA LEU A 146 8.01 24.37 13.64
C LEU A 146 7.04 24.65 14.80
N ASP A 147 7.48 25.44 15.78
CA ASP A 147 6.60 25.94 16.84
C ASP A 147 6.00 27.30 16.40
N PRO A 148 4.67 27.47 16.40
CA PRO A 148 4.03 28.74 16.02
C PRO A 148 4.59 29.95 16.78
N VAL A 149 4.82 29.82 18.09
CA VAL A 149 5.36 30.92 18.92
C VAL A 149 6.81 31.30 18.58
N ALA A 150 7.57 30.39 17.96
CA ALA A 150 8.99 30.57 17.71
C ALA A 150 9.34 30.78 16.23
N SER A 151 8.39 30.59 15.30
CA SER A 151 8.66 30.67 13.87
C SER A 151 7.45 31.12 13.06
N GLU A 152 7.51 32.33 12.53
CA GLU A 152 6.51 32.85 11.58
C GLU A 152 6.39 31.97 10.32
N ALA A 153 7.45 31.25 9.96
CA ALA A 153 7.43 30.31 8.85
C ALA A 153 6.40 29.19 9.03
N HIS A 154 6.00 28.87 10.27
CA HIS A 154 4.91 27.93 10.55
C HIS A 154 3.61 28.39 9.87
N ASP A 155 3.15 29.60 10.19
CA ASP A 155 1.87 30.12 9.72
C ASP A 155 1.92 30.45 8.23
N THR A 156 3.05 30.98 7.75
CA THR A 156 3.26 31.24 6.32
C THR A 156 3.18 29.95 5.48
N GLN A 157 3.77 28.85 5.95
CA GLN A 157 3.66 27.55 5.28
C GLN A 157 2.24 26.97 5.35
N ARG A 158 1.54 27.14 6.47
CA ARG A 158 0.14 26.72 6.64
C ARG A 158 -0.79 27.44 5.66
N VAL A 159 -0.58 28.74 5.48
CA VAL A 159 -1.28 29.57 4.49
C VAL A 159 -0.96 29.10 3.07
N ALA A 160 0.33 28.93 2.74
CA ALA A 160 0.74 28.45 1.42
C ALA A 160 0.17 27.07 1.09
N PHE A 161 0.14 26.15 2.06
CA PHE A 161 -0.49 24.85 1.90
C PHE A 161 -1.98 25.02 1.57
N ARG A 162 -2.71 25.79 2.38
CA ARG A 162 -4.16 25.99 2.17
C ARG A 162 -4.42 26.53 0.76
N ASP A 163 -3.71 27.57 0.36
CA ASP A 163 -3.99 28.26 -0.89
C ASP A 163 -3.57 27.44 -2.12
N ALA A 164 -2.49 26.66 -2.03
CA ALA A 164 -2.05 25.81 -3.13
C ALA A 164 -2.84 24.50 -3.26
N PHE A 165 -3.22 23.86 -2.16
CA PHE A 165 -3.81 22.52 -2.18
C PHE A 165 -5.34 22.51 -2.17
N THR A 166 -6.00 23.63 -1.88
CA THR A 166 -7.47 23.70 -1.84
C THR A 166 -8.08 23.39 -3.21
N ASN A 167 -9.00 22.42 -3.24
CA ASN A 167 -9.77 22.05 -4.42
C ASN A 167 -11.20 21.69 -3.98
N SER A 168 -12.16 21.79 -4.91
CA SER A 168 -13.53 21.35 -4.64
C SER A 168 -13.56 19.84 -4.37
N GLU A 169 -14.41 19.41 -3.44
CA GLU A 169 -14.61 18.00 -3.08
C GLU A 169 -14.83 17.11 -4.32
N ALA A 170 -15.72 17.52 -5.24
CA ALA A 170 -16.01 16.77 -6.47
C ALA A 170 -14.75 16.50 -7.32
N ARG A 171 -13.85 17.49 -7.46
CA ARG A 171 -12.59 17.32 -8.19
C ARG A 171 -11.65 16.36 -7.47
N LEU A 172 -11.59 16.40 -6.14
CA LEU A 172 -10.75 15.49 -5.36
C LEU A 172 -11.29 14.05 -5.42
N VAL A 173 -12.61 13.85 -5.35
CA VAL A 173 -13.25 12.55 -5.56
C VAL A 173 -12.93 11.99 -6.95
N HIS A 174 -13.02 12.82 -7.99
CA HIS A 174 -12.65 12.41 -9.35
C HIS A 174 -11.15 12.06 -9.46
N LEU A 175 -10.27 12.88 -8.91
CA LEU A 175 -8.83 12.63 -8.92
C LEU A 175 -8.49 11.31 -8.20
N SER A 176 -9.08 11.09 -7.02
CA SER A 176 -8.94 9.86 -6.26
C SER A 176 -9.38 8.65 -7.07
N HIS A 177 -10.52 8.74 -7.76
CA HIS A 177 -10.99 7.68 -8.66
C HIS A 177 -9.93 7.32 -9.71
N PHE A 178 -9.38 8.31 -10.42
CA PHE A 178 -8.35 8.05 -11.43
C PHE A 178 -7.07 7.46 -10.83
N ALA A 179 -6.63 7.96 -9.68
CA ALA A 179 -5.44 7.45 -8.99
C ALA A 179 -5.60 5.98 -8.58
N VAL A 180 -6.73 5.64 -7.96
CA VAL A 180 -7.06 4.27 -7.51
C VAL A 180 -7.24 3.33 -8.71
N ARG A 181 -7.92 3.78 -9.78
CA ARG A 181 -8.04 3.02 -11.03
C ARG A 181 -6.68 2.71 -11.63
N ALA A 182 -5.78 3.68 -11.69
CA ALA A 182 -4.45 3.48 -12.23
C ALA A 182 -3.59 2.53 -11.36
N ALA A 183 -3.73 2.57 -10.04
CA ALA A 183 -3.08 1.60 -9.15
C ALA A 183 -3.64 0.18 -9.33
N SER A 184 -4.95 0.07 -9.54
CA SER A 184 -5.65 -1.23 -9.62
C SER A 184 -5.18 -2.11 -10.77
N VAL A 185 -4.68 -1.52 -11.86
CA VAL A 185 -4.19 -2.24 -13.04
C VAL A 185 -3.08 -3.22 -12.67
N MET A 186 -2.17 -2.81 -11.78
CA MET A 186 -1.05 -3.64 -11.33
C MET A 186 -1.38 -4.41 -10.06
N SER A 187 -1.98 -3.74 -9.06
CA SER A 187 -2.20 -4.35 -7.75
C SER A 187 -3.27 -5.44 -7.76
N LEU A 188 -4.28 -5.35 -8.64
CA LEU A 188 -5.41 -6.29 -8.69
C LEU A 188 -5.34 -7.20 -9.92
N ARG A 189 -4.12 -7.44 -10.43
CA ARG A 189 -3.88 -8.33 -11.58
C ARG A 189 -4.07 -9.80 -11.23
N ALA A 190 -3.94 -10.17 -9.96
CA ALA A 190 -4.06 -11.54 -9.46
C ALA A 190 -5.21 -11.62 -8.45
N PRO A 191 -5.77 -12.81 -8.18
CA PRO A 191 -6.77 -13.00 -7.13
C PRO A 191 -6.27 -12.56 -5.75
N GLU A 192 -4.98 -12.77 -5.47
CA GLU A 192 -4.30 -12.32 -4.26
C GLU A 192 -3.68 -10.93 -4.47
N PHE A 193 -3.84 -10.05 -3.49
CA PHE A 193 -3.20 -8.75 -3.46
C PHE A 193 -2.94 -8.30 -2.02
N ASP A 194 -2.04 -7.33 -1.87
CA ASP A 194 -1.80 -6.67 -0.58
C ASP A 194 -2.48 -5.30 -0.56
N LEU A 195 -3.39 -5.07 0.40
CA LEU A 195 -4.12 -3.81 0.51
C LEU A 195 -3.22 -2.65 0.93
N ALA A 196 -2.22 -2.87 1.78
CA ALA A 196 -1.30 -1.81 2.17
C ALA A 196 -0.50 -1.32 0.95
N ALA A 197 0.02 -2.24 0.13
CA ALA A 197 0.70 -1.91 -1.10
C ALA A 197 -0.24 -1.23 -2.12
N PHE A 198 -1.48 -1.71 -2.27
CA PHE A 198 -2.46 -1.10 -3.17
C PHE A 198 -2.83 0.34 -2.76
N ALA A 199 -3.01 0.57 -1.46
CA ALA A 199 -3.36 1.89 -0.93
C ALA A 199 -2.20 2.89 -1.07
N GLU A 200 -0.95 2.46 -0.81
CA GLU A 200 0.25 3.28 -1.05
C GLU A 200 0.39 3.64 -2.53
N GLN A 201 0.24 2.67 -3.43
CA GLN A 201 0.30 2.90 -4.88
C GLN A 201 -0.81 3.84 -5.38
N SER A 202 -1.98 3.81 -4.74
CA SER A 202 -3.07 4.74 -5.02
C SER A 202 -2.72 6.15 -4.57
N ALA A 203 -2.17 6.31 -3.36
CA ALA A 203 -1.75 7.59 -2.83
C ALA A 203 -0.57 8.21 -3.58
N LEU A 204 0.40 7.41 -4.02
CA LEU A 204 1.50 7.87 -4.86
C LEU A 204 1.00 8.48 -6.19
N ARG A 205 0.05 7.81 -6.86
CA ARG A 205 -0.56 8.32 -8.09
C ARG A 205 -1.42 9.55 -7.87
N PHE A 206 -2.08 9.63 -6.71
CA PHE A 206 -2.83 10.81 -6.32
C PHE A 206 -1.89 12.01 -6.12
N CYS A 207 -0.81 11.85 -5.34
CA CYS A 207 0.20 12.90 -5.14
C CYS A 207 0.85 13.32 -6.45
N GLN A 208 1.25 12.36 -7.30
CA GLN A 208 1.82 12.63 -8.61
C GLN A 208 0.95 13.59 -9.42
N LYS A 209 -0.34 13.27 -9.55
CA LYS A 209 -1.30 14.06 -10.35
C LYS A 209 -1.70 15.38 -9.68
N LEU A 210 -1.96 15.37 -8.37
CA LEU A 210 -2.34 16.55 -7.60
C LEU A 210 -1.25 17.63 -7.64
N MET A 211 0.02 17.20 -7.59
CA MET A 211 1.17 18.09 -7.56
C MET A 211 1.69 18.42 -8.96
N GLY A 212 1.41 17.58 -9.96
CA GLY A 212 1.82 17.79 -11.35
C GLY A 212 3.24 17.30 -11.62
N TYR A 213 3.60 16.13 -11.08
CA TYR A 213 4.82 15.42 -11.44
C TYR A 213 4.62 14.64 -12.74
N ALA A 214 5.68 14.50 -13.53
CA ALA A 214 5.64 13.68 -14.73
C ALA A 214 5.62 12.18 -14.41
N LEU A 215 5.17 11.35 -15.35
CA LEU A 215 5.23 9.89 -15.18
C LEU A 215 6.65 9.37 -14.95
N ARG A 216 7.66 10.01 -15.54
CA ARG A 216 9.08 9.69 -15.31
C ARG A 216 9.54 9.90 -13.87
N ASP A 217 8.87 10.79 -13.13
CA ASP A 217 9.19 11.10 -11.73
C ASP A 217 8.59 10.06 -10.76
N PHE A 218 7.75 9.14 -11.24
CA PHE A 218 7.01 8.20 -10.37
C PHE A 218 7.92 7.31 -9.52
N ARG A 219 9.02 6.79 -10.07
CA ARG A 219 9.98 5.98 -9.30
C ARG A 219 10.68 6.79 -8.21
N LEU A 220 11.00 8.05 -8.49
CA LEU A 220 11.57 8.95 -7.49
C LEU A 220 10.56 9.21 -6.37
N LEU A 221 9.30 9.48 -6.69
CA LEU A 221 8.21 9.65 -5.72
C LEU A 221 8.05 8.40 -4.84
N GLU A 222 7.95 7.23 -5.46
CA GLU A 222 7.77 5.95 -4.76
C GLU A 222 8.88 5.71 -3.74
N THR A 223 10.15 5.70 -4.15
CA THR A 223 11.26 5.43 -3.21
C THR A 223 11.38 6.52 -2.15
N SER A 224 11.29 7.80 -2.55
CA SER A 224 11.53 8.91 -1.62
C SER A 224 10.42 9.04 -0.57
N LEU A 225 9.16 8.88 -0.95
CA LEU A 225 8.03 9.01 -0.03
C LEU A 225 7.92 7.77 0.88
N HIS A 226 8.26 6.58 0.38
CA HIS A 226 8.36 5.37 1.20
C HIS A 226 9.41 5.53 2.31
N ASP A 227 10.64 5.91 1.93
CA ASP A 227 11.74 6.10 2.89
C ASP A 227 11.43 7.24 3.87
N ALA A 228 10.87 8.35 3.38
CA ALA A 228 10.48 9.48 4.21
C ALA A 228 9.41 9.10 5.25
N TYR A 229 8.39 8.33 4.86
CA TYR A 229 7.36 7.89 5.79
C TYR A 229 7.90 6.89 6.83
N ARG A 230 8.76 5.95 6.42
CA ARG A 230 9.44 5.04 7.36
C ARG A 230 10.30 5.80 8.35
N GLY A 231 11.06 6.79 7.87
CA GLY A 231 11.82 7.69 8.73
C GLY A 231 10.91 8.43 9.71
N LEU A 232 9.80 9.01 9.22
CA LEU A 232 8.84 9.75 10.04
C LEU A 232 8.30 8.88 11.17
N VAL A 233 7.87 7.66 10.88
CA VAL A 233 7.28 6.78 11.90
C VAL A 233 8.35 6.24 12.86
N TYR A 234 9.57 5.99 12.39
CA TYR A 234 10.68 5.70 13.29
C TYR A 234 10.94 6.87 14.24
N GLN A 235 10.96 8.10 13.73
CA GLN A 235 11.17 9.30 14.53
C GLN A 235 10.05 9.53 15.55
N VAL A 236 8.81 9.28 15.14
CA VAL A 236 7.62 9.46 15.97
C VAL A 236 7.56 8.45 17.10
N PHE A 237 7.90 7.19 16.81
CA PHE A 237 7.65 6.13 17.78
C PHE A 237 8.68 5.00 17.77
N GLY A 238 9.11 4.55 16.58
CA GLY A 238 9.99 3.38 16.45
C GLY A 238 11.32 3.47 17.23
N ARG A 239 11.93 4.66 17.28
CA ARG A 239 13.20 4.92 17.97
C ARG A 239 13.18 4.62 19.47
N HIS A 240 12.00 4.60 20.09
CA HIS A 240 11.88 4.31 21.50
C HIS A 240 12.00 2.81 21.80
N PHE A 241 11.82 1.94 20.80
CA PHE A 241 11.77 0.48 20.98
C PHE A 241 12.79 -0.29 20.13
N ALA A 242 13.20 0.29 19.01
CA ALA A 242 14.12 -0.32 18.07
C ALA A 242 15.27 0.63 17.73
N SER A 243 16.42 0.05 17.40
CA SER A 243 17.54 0.78 16.81
C SER A 243 17.55 0.49 15.32
N ASP A 244 17.23 1.50 14.51
CA ASP A 244 17.37 1.46 13.05
C ASP A 244 18.28 2.62 12.63
N PRO A 245 19.60 2.39 12.50
CA PRO A 245 20.53 3.46 12.17
C PRO A 245 20.36 3.98 10.74
N MET A 246 19.61 3.28 9.87
CA MET A 246 19.44 3.64 8.46
C MET A 246 18.13 4.38 8.19
N ALA A 247 17.13 4.29 9.08
CA ALA A 247 15.82 4.92 8.88
C ALA A 247 15.91 6.43 8.57
N ILE A 248 16.64 7.19 9.39
CA ILE A 248 16.77 8.66 9.20
C ILE A 248 17.69 9.02 8.02
N PRO A 249 18.88 8.41 7.84
CA PRO A 249 19.73 8.70 6.68
C PRO A 249 19.06 8.41 5.32
N LEU A 250 18.35 7.28 5.18
CA LEU A 250 17.62 6.95 3.95
C LEU A 250 16.49 7.94 3.70
N ALA A 251 15.71 8.27 4.72
CA ALA A 251 14.66 9.28 4.64
C ALA A 251 15.22 10.64 4.17
N ARG A 252 16.29 11.13 4.79
CA ARG A 252 16.97 12.39 4.41
C ARG A 252 17.47 12.35 2.96
N GLN A 253 18.08 11.24 2.54
CA GLN A 253 18.57 11.10 1.17
C GLN A 253 17.43 11.11 0.14
N GLY A 254 16.36 10.36 0.38
CA GLY A 254 15.19 10.34 -0.48
C GLY A 254 14.52 11.71 -0.56
N MET A 255 14.28 12.34 0.60
CA MET A 255 13.71 13.68 0.67
C MET A 255 14.58 14.73 -0.03
N GLY A 256 15.91 14.68 0.09
CA GLY A 256 16.79 15.62 -0.61
C GLY A 256 16.69 15.51 -2.14
N LYS A 257 16.61 14.28 -2.67
CA LYS A 257 16.43 14.05 -4.12
C LYS A 257 15.07 14.57 -4.60
N LEU A 258 14.01 14.26 -3.85
CA LEU A 258 12.67 14.69 -4.20
C LEU A 258 12.49 16.20 -4.04
N LEU A 259 13.08 16.81 -3.02
CA LEU A 259 13.09 18.26 -2.79
C LEU A 259 13.69 18.98 -3.99
N LYS A 260 14.89 18.56 -4.44
CA LYS A 260 15.53 19.10 -5.64
C LYS A 260 14.60 19.06 -6.85
N ARG A 261 14.03 17.89 -7.15
CA ARG A 261 13.13 17.74 -8.31
C ARG A 261 11.86 18.58 -8.19
N THR A 262 11.35 18.71 -6.96
CA THR A 262 10.16 19.52 -6.66
C THR A 262 10.43 21.00 -6.90
N SER A 263 11.59 21.52 -6.46
CA SER A 263 12.01 22.89 -6.74
C SER A 263 12.15 23.15 -8.24
N GLU A 264 12.81 22.25 -8.98
CA GLU A 264 12.95 22.37 -10.45
C GLU A 264 11.59 22.43 -11.15
N LEU A 265 10.61 21.64 -10.70
CA LEU A 265 9.26 21.67 -11.26
C LEU A 265 8.51 22.95 -10.92
N ILE A 266 8.65 23.47 -9.70
CA ILE A 266 8.08 24.77 -9.32
C ILE A 266 8.62 25.87 -10.24
N ASP A 267 9.95 25.92 -10.43
CA ASP A 267 10.59 26.90 -11.31
C ASP A 267 10.12 26.75 -12.77
N ALA A 268 10.06 25.52 -13.27
CA ALA A 268 9.55 25.23 -14.61
C ALA A 268 8.09 25.69 -14.80
N TYR A 269 7.23 25.50 -13.80
CA TYR A 269 5.85 26.00 -13.83
C TYR A 269 5.75 27.52 -13.82
N VAL A 270 6.68 28.23 -13.15
CA VAL A 270 6.71 29.70 -13.11
C VAL A 270 7.19 30.25 -14.45
N LEU A 271 8.18 29.62 -15.07
CA LEU A 271 8.78 30.04 -16.33
C LEU A 271 8.02 29.56 -17.57
N ASP A 272 7.00 28.70 -17.39
CA ASP A 272 6.32 27.99 -18.47
C ASP A 272 7.31 27.21 -19.36
N ASP A 273 8.31 26.58 -18.72
CA ASP A 273 9.37 25.81 -19.39
C ASP A 273 8.82 24.48 -19.93
N GLU A 274 8.52 24.44 -21.22
CA GLU A 274 7.99 23.26 -21.92
C GLU A 274 8.87 22.02 -21.74
N ASP A 275 10.20 22.16 -21.75
CA ASP A 275 11.13 21.04 -21.62
C ASP A 275 11.14 20.48 -20.19
N GLY A 276 11.18 21.36 -19.20
CA GLY A 276 11.09 21.01 -17.78
C GLY A 276 9.77 20.32 -17.41
N LEU A 277 8.67 20.75 -18.05
CA LEU A 277 7.31 20.26 -17.83
C LEU A 277 6.93 19.06 -18.71
N LYS A 278 7.79 18.62 -19.63
CA LYS A 278 7.52 17.49 -20.51
C LYS A 278 7.03 16.25 -19.77
N GLY A 279 5.80 15.83 -20.07
CA GLY A 279 5.15 14.66 -19.48
C GLY A 279 4.44 14.91 -18.13
N CYS A 280 4.36 16.16 -17.68
CA CYS A 280 3.53 16.56 -16.53
C CYS A 280 2.05 16.74 -16.91
N GLU A 281 1.75 16.88 -18.20
CA GLU A 281 0.37 16.86 -18.69
C GLU A 281 -0.22 15.46 -18.55
N ASP A 282 -1.37 15.37 -17.87
CA ASP A 282 -2.07 14.12 -17.66
C ASP A 282 -3.58 14.34 -17.89
N ARG A 283 -4.11 13.66 -18.91
CA ARG A 283 -5.53 13.74 -19.29
C ARG A 283 -6.47 13.21 -18.21
N ALA A 284 -5.96 12.49 -17.21
CA ALA A 284 -6.73 12.04 -16.06
C ALA A 284 -6.87 13.12 -14.97
N ILE A 285 -6.23 14.29 -15.10
CA ILE A 285 -6.45 15.42 -14.20
C ILE A 285 -7.85 16.01 -14.50
N PRO A 286 -8.73 16.17 -13.50
CA PRO A 286 -10.06 16.75 -13.70
C PRO A 286 -9.99 18.16 -14.31
N PRO A 287 -10.90 18.52 -15.23
CA PRO A 287 -10.95 19.86 -15.81
C PRO A 287 -10.99 20.97 -14.74
N GLY A 288 -10.15 21.99 -14.93
CA GLY A 288 -10.03 23.13 -14.03
C GLY A 288 -9.28 22.86 -12.72
N MET A 289 -8.71 21.66 -12.53
CA MET A 289 -7.72 21.42 -11.47
C MET A 289 -6.36 21.93 -11.93
N ILE A 290 -5.74 22.79 -11.12
CA ILE A 290 -4.40 23.33 -11.37
C ILE A 290 -3.43 22.55 -10.46
N PRO A 291 -2.30 22.04 -10.96
CA PRO A 291 -1.31 21.36 -10.15
C PRO A 291 -0.85 22.20 -8.96
N SER A 292 -0.68 21.55 -7.81
CA SER A 292 -0.32 22.22 -6.56
C SER A 292 1.06 22.87 -6.64
N LEU A 293 2.02 22.28 -7.38
CA LEU A 293 3.33 22.89 -7.60
C LEU A 293 3.24 24.15 -8.46
N LYS A 294 2.35 24.16 -9.46
CA LYS A 294 2.09 25.37 -10.26
C LYS A 294 1.52 26.50 -9.42
N ARG A 295 0.55 26.19 -8.54
CA ARG A 295 -0.01 27.17 -7.59
C ARG A 295 1.03 27.65 -6.59
N LEU A 296 1.86 26.75 -6.06
CA LEU A 296 2.96 27.11 -5.18
C LEU A 296 3.97 28.02 -5.87
N GLY A 297 4.26 27.85 -7.16
CA GLY A 297 5.19 28.71 -7.89
C GLY A 297 4.73 30.17 -7.99
N VAL A 298 3.43 30.38 -8.16
CA VAL A 298 2.85 31.73 -8.35
C VAL A 298 2.27 32.36 -7.08
N LEU A 299 2.38 31.68 -5.94
CA LEU A 299 1.78 32.15 -4.68
C LEU A 299 2.50 33.42 -4.18
N PRO A 300 1.79 34.53 -3.91
CA PRO A 300 2.41 35.71 -3.33
C PRO A 300 2.90 35.41 -1.90
N GLY A 301 4.04 35.98 -1.50
CA GLY A 301 4.53 35.90 -0.12
C GLY A 301 6.02 35.56 0.00
N ASP A 302 6.48 35.51 1.25
CA ASP A 302 7.91 35.50 1.61
C ASP A 302 8.59 34.12 1.55
N LEU A 303 7.85 33.07 1.18
CA LEU A 303 8.44 31.74 1.01
C LEU A 303 9.36 31.73 -0.20
N ASN A 304 10.61 31.32 0.00
CA ASN A 304 11.53 31.05 -1.10
C ASN A 304 11.19 29.71 -1.81
N GLY A 305 11.85 29.41 -2.93
CA GLY A 305 11.59 28.21 -3.73
C GLY A 305 11.75 26.90 -2.94
N GLU A 306 12.77 26.82 -2.08
CA GLU A 306 13.01 25.66 -1.22
C GLU A 306 11.88 25.45 -0.21
N GLN A 307 11.44 26.51 0.47
CA GLN A 307 10.34 26.45 1.44
C GLN A 307 9.02 26.04 0.78
N ARG A 308 8.75 26.51 -0.44
CA ARG A 308 7.58 26.06 -1.23
C ARG A 308 7.66 24.58 -1.55
N ALA A 309 8.83 24.09 -1.95
CA ALA A 309 9.07 22.68 -2.21
C ALA A 309 8.93 21.82 -0.94
N ILE A 310 9.39 22.32 0.22
CA ILE A 310 9.22 21.67 1.53
C ILE A 310 7.74 21.50 1.89
N VAL A 311 6.89 22.51 1.63
CA VAL A 311 5.43 22.41 1.85
C VAL A 311 4.84 21.28 1.02
N ALA A 312 5.19 21.19 -0.27
CA ALA A 312 4.72 20.11 -1.14
C ALA A 312 5.22 18.73 -0.71
N LEU A 313 6.50 18.63 -0.34
CA LEU A 313 7.10 17.38 0.11
C LEU A 313 6.43 16.87 1.38
N GLY A 314 6.27 17.72 2.39
CA GLY A 314 5.60 17.34 3.64
C GLY A 314 4.14 16.93 3.43
N ALA A 315 3.43 17.60 2.52
CA ALA A 315 2.09 17.20 2.08
C ALA A 315 2.06 15.79 1.48
N ALA A 316 3.03 15.47 0.61
CA ALA A 316 3.11 14.16 -0.05
C ALA A 316 3.40 13.03 0.94
N VAL A 317 4.37 13.22 1.85
CA VAL A 317 4.76 12.22 2.86
C VAL A 317 3.58 11.90 3.77
N GLY A 318 2.88 12.93 4.27
CA GLY A 318 1.71 12.75 5.11
C GLY A 318 0.53 12.09 4.37
N THR A 319 0.36 12.37 3.07
CA THR A 319 -0.72 11.78 2.29
C THR A 319 -0.50 10.29 2.08
N VAL A 320 0.69 9.87 1.63
CA VAL A 320 0.93 8.46 1.26
C VAL A 320 0.77 7.51 2.44
N GLY A 321 1.50 7.76 3.53
CA GLY A 321 1.52 6.84 4.66
C GLY A 321 0.22 6.80 5.47
N ASN A 322 -0.39 7.96 5.71
CA ASN A 322 -1.61 8.02 6.53
C ASN A 322 -2.84 7.50 5.78
N VAL A 323 -2.93 7.72 4.46
CA VAL A 323 -4.01 7.15 3.65
C VAL A 323 -3.88 5.64 3.55
N GLN A 324 -2.66 5.11 3.40
CA GLN A 324 -2.42 3.67 3.44
C GLN A 324 -2.95 3.06 4.74
N ALA A 325 -2.53 3.61 5.89
CA ALA A 325 -2.99 3.13 7.19
C ALA A 325 -4.51 3.25 7.36
N ALA A 326 -5.09 4.39 6.97
CA ALA A 326 -6.53 4.61 7.05
C ALA A 326 -7.35 3.61 6.24
N ALA A 327 -6.96 3.33 5.00
CA ALA A 327 -7.64 2.36 4.15
C ALA A 327 -7.58 0.94 4.74
N CYS A 328 -6.40 0.52 5.21
CA CYS A 328 -6.22 -0.78 5.86
C CYS A 328 -7.07 -0.92 7.12
N ILE A 329 -7.07 0.10 7.97
CA ILE A 329 -7.84 0.13 9.23
C ILE A 329 -9.34 0.07 8.95
N ALA A 330 -9.82 0.83 7.96
CA ALA A 330 -11.22 0.85 7.58
C ALA A 330 -11.70 -0.52 7.07
N VAL A 331 -10.94 -1.14 6.15
CA VAL A 331 -11.29 -2.46 5.62
C VAL A 331 -11.22 -3.53 6.71
N LYS A 332 -10.21 -3.50 7.59
CA LYS A 332 -10.11 -4.41 8.73
C LYS A 332 -11.33 -4.28 9.64
N ALA A 333 -11.73 -3.06 9.99
CA ALA A 333 -12.90 -2.83 10.82
C ALA A 333 -14.19 -3.38 10.18
N MET A 334 -14.31 -3.36 8.86
CA MET A 334 -15.43 -3.98 8.16
C MET A 334 -15.38 -5.51 8.23
N PHE A 335 -14.21 -6.15 8.25
CA PHE A 335 -14.12 -7.60 8.48
C PHE A 335 -14.43 -7.98 9.93
N ASP A 336 -13.99 -7.17 10.89
CA ASP A 336 -14.23 -7.40 12.32
C ASP A 336 -15.70 -7.15 12.73
N ASP A 337 -16.39 -6.21 12.06
CA ASP A 337 -17.77 -5.82 12.37
C ASP A 337 -18.76 -6.19 11.24
N LYS A 338 -19.53 -7.26 11.48
CA LYS A 338 -20.56 -7.75 10.54
C LYS A 338 -21.60 -6.69 10.19
N LYS A 339 -21.95 -5.79 11.10
CA LYS A 339 -22.94 -4.73 10.83
C LYS A 339 -22.34 -3.72 9.86
N LEU A 340 -21.11 -3.30 10.12
CA LEU A 340 -20.40 -2.37 9.24
C LEU A 340 -20.20 -2.96 7.83
N TRP A 341 -19.85 -4.25 7.74
CA TRP A 341 -19.79 -4.96 6.45
C TRP A 341 -21.12 -4.94 5.69
N GLN A 342 -22.23 -5.19 6.38
CA GLN A 342 -23.56 -5.20 5.77
C GLN A 342 -23.97 -3.81 5.28
N GLU A 343 -23.65 -2.75 6.03
CA GLU A 343 -23.92 -1.37 5.62
C GLU A 343 -23.11 -0.98 4.38
N ALA A 344 -21.82 -1.32 4.32
CA ALA A 344 -21.00 -1.13 3.13
C ALA A 344 -21.56 -1.88 1.90
N ARG A 345 -22.03 -3.12 2.09
CA ARG A 345 -22.67 -3.91 1.02
C ARG A 345 -24.00 -3.29 0.54
N LYS A 346 -24.78 -2.67 1.43
CA LYS A 346 -26.00 -1.94 1.05
C LYS A 346 -25.69 -0.71 0.19
N LEU A 347 -24.65 0.06 0.53
CA LEU A 347 -24.21 1.19 -0.31
C LEU A 347 -23.82 0.71 -1.71
N ILE A 348 -23.06 -0.38 -1.81
CA ILE A 348 -22.66 -0.98 -3.09
C ILE A 348 -23.87 -1.45 -3.91
N ALA A 349 -24.89 -2.02 -3.27
CA ALA A 349 -26.10 -2.47 -3.96
C ALA A 349 -26.96 -1.31 -4.50
N SER A 350 -26.68 -0.06 -4.09
CA SER A 350 -27.34 1.10 -4.67
C SER A 350 -26.93 1.30 -6.12
N LYS A 351 -27.87 1.70 -7.00
CA LYS A 351 -27.62 1.92 -8.45
C LYS A 351 -26.57 3.00 -8.76
N LYS A 352 -26.08 3.72 -7.76
CA LYS A 352 -25.10 4.80 -7.88
C LYS A 352 -23.66 4.32 -7.78
N GLU A 353 -23.42 3.09 -7.34
CA GLU A 353 -22.06 2.58 -7.14
C GLU A 353 -21.54 1.78 -8.34
N SER A 354 -20.34 2.13 -8.80
CA SER A 354 -19.64 1.40 -9.86
C SER A 354 -18.13 1.50 -9.67
N SER A 355 -17.40 0.43 -9.98
CA SER A 355 -15.94 0.47 -10.02
C SER A 355 -15.39 1.31 -11.18
N SER A 356 -16.24 1.66 -12.15
CA SER A 356 -15.85 2.39 -13.39
C SER A 356 -16.07 3.89 -13.33
N ARG A 357 -16.69 4.39 -12.26
CA ARG A 357 -17.00 5.81 -12.07
C ARG A 357 -16.64 6.24 -10.64
N PRO A 358 -16.41 7.54 -10.41
CA PRO A 358 -16.29 8.10 -9.06
C PRO A 358 -17.58 7.85 -8.25
N THR A 359 -17.48 7.80 -6.92
CA THR A 359 -18.66 7.64 -6.05
C THR A 359 -19.51 8.90 -6.03
N GLU A 360 -20.83 8.72 -6.04
CA GLU A 360 -21.82 9.76 -5.77
C GLU A 360 -22.29 9.75 -4.29
N ASN A 361 -21.87 8.75 -3.50
CA ASN A 361 -22.26 8.57 -2.08
C ASN A 361 -21.06 8.84 -1.15
N TYR A 362 -20.27 9.87 -1.46
CA TYR A 362 -19.04 10.16 -0.74
C TYR A 362 -19.28 10.40 0.77
N ALA A 363 -20.33 11.15 1.12
CA ALA A 363 -20.64 11.46 2.51
C ALA A 363 -21.03 10.22 3.31
N GLU A 364 -21.81 9.31 2.73
CA GLU A 364 -22.22 8.05 3.34
C GLU A 364 -21.02 7.13 3.56
N TRP A 365 -20.13 7.01 2.56
CA TRP A 365 -18.89 6.26 2.73
C TRP A 365 -17.99 6.85 3.80
N LYS A 366 -17.84 8.18 3.85
CA LYS A 366 -17.08 8.87 4.89
C LYS A 366 -17.64 8.51 6.27
N GLY A 367 -18.95 8.65 6.47
CA GLY A 367 -19.62 8.33 7.75
C GLY A 367 -19.45 6.86 8.19
N LEU A 368 -19.41 5.91 7.26
CA LEU A 368 -19.10 4.50 7.59
C LEU A 368 -17.66 4.30 8.07
N ILE A 369 -16.71 5.08 7.57
CA ILE A 369 -15.27 4.89 7.83
C ILE A 369 -14.81 5.60 9.10
N GLU A 370 -15.37 6.78 9.40
CA GLU A 370 -14.97 7.64 10.52
C GLU A 370 -14.86 6.90 11.86
N GLY A 371 -15.87 6.11 12.23
CA GLY A 371 -15.85 5.36 13.49
C GLY A 371 -14.69 4.35 13.59
N ALA A 372 -14.27 3.76 12.46
CA ALA A 372 -13.12 2.87 12.44
C ALA A 372 -11.80 3.62 12.66
N LEU A 373 -11.66 4.79 12.02
CA LEU A 373 -10.47 5.65 12.18
C LEU A 373 -10.41 6.31 13.56
N ALA A 374 -11.55 6.62 14.18
CA ALA A 374 -11.60 7.05 15.57
C ALA A 374 -11.09 5.94 16.50
N ARG A 375 -11.48 4.69 16.28
CA ARG A 375 -11.01 3.58 17.10
C ARG A 375 -9.53 3.27 16.92
N ASN A 376 -9.05 3.39 15.69
CA ASN A 376 -7.66 3.16 15.34
C ASN A 376 -7.16 4.30 14.45
N PRO A 377 -6.64 5.40 15.04
CA PRO A 377 -6.16 6.52 14.26
C PRO A 377 -5.01 6.10 13.33
N PRO A 378 -5.00 6.55 12.05
CA PRO A 378 -3.91 6.26 11.11
C PRO A 378 -2.55 6.78 11.59
N ILE A 379 -2.57 7.89 12.34
CA ILE A 379 -1.45 8.39 13.14
C ILE A 379 -1.78 8.16 14.61
N PRO A 380 -1.42 7.00 15.19
CA PRO A 380 -1.79 6.68 16.57
C PRO A 380 -0.99 7.46 17.61
N PHE A 381 0.20 7.97 17.24
CA PHE A 381 1.15 8.60 18.15
C PHE A 381 1.64 9.95 17.60
N LEU A 382 1.76 10.95 18.48
CA LEU A 382 2.38 12.24 18.16
C LEU A 382 3.37 12.63 19.27
N PRO A 383 4.69 12.72 19.01
CA PRO A 383 5.63 13.17 20.02
C PRO A 383 5.57 14.70 20.20
N ARG A 384 5.80 15.15 21.43
CA ARG A 384 6.11 16.54 21.75
C ARG A 384 7.25 16.59 22.76
N TRP A 385 7.93 17.70 22.79
CA TRP A 385 8.94 17.97 23.81
C TRP A 385 8.45 19.00 24.82
N ARG A 386 8.42 18.67 26.11
CA ARG A 386 8.07 19.63 27.16
C ARG A 386 9.16 20.70 27.25
N VAL A 387 8.77 21.96 27.12
CA VAL A 387 9.64 23.13 27.30
C VAL A 387 9.60 23.57 28.77
N GLY A 388 10.76 23.65 29.42
CA GLY A 388 10.91 24.14 30.78
C GLY A 388 10.72 25.66 30.87
N ALA A 389 10.53 26.19 32.09
CA ALA A 389 10.36 27.63 32.31
C ALA A 389 11.61 28.45 31.90
N ASP A 390 12.78 27.82 31.87
CA ASP A 390 14.04 28.39 31.38
C ASP A 390 14.22 28.20 29.86
N GLY A 391 13.17 27.77 29.15
CA GLY A 391 13.21 27.45 27.72
C GLY A 391 13.95 26.14 27.40
N LYS A 392 14.48 25.43 28.39
CA LYS A 392 15.26 24.22 28.12
C LYS A 392 14.38 23.01 27.87
N PRO A 393 14.89 22.04 27.09
CA PRO A 393 14.23 20.76 26.90
C PRO A 393 14.04 20.03 28.25
N GLY A 394 12.79 19.79 28.64
CA GLY A 394 12.42 19.00 29.82
C GLY A 394 12.41 17.50 29.52
N TYR A 395 11.25 16.96 29.17
CA TYR A 395 11.07 15.54 28.84
C TYR A 395 10.19 15.37 27.60
N GLU A 396 10.26 14.19 26.98
CA GLU A 396 9.39 13.85 25.86
C GLU A 396 8.06 13.31 26.32
N VAL A 397 7.01 13.72 25.63
CA VAL A 397 5.68 13.10 25.72
C VAL A 397 5.33 12.47 24.38
N VAL A 398 4.71 11.30 24.40
CA VAL A 398 4.09 10.68 23.25
C VAL A 398 2.58 10.67 23.46
N LEU A 399 1.87 11.37 22.60
CA LEU A 399 0.42 11.50 22.63
C LEU A 399 -0.21 10.31 21.91
N ALA A 400 -0.89 9.44 22.64
CA ALA A 400 -1.57 8.27 22.10
C ALA A 400 -3.03 8.60 21.77
N LEU A 401 -3.29 8.98 20.52
CA LEU A 401 -4.59 9.53 20.10
C LEU A 401 -5.74 8.55 20.31
N GLY A 402 -5.50 7.26 20.08
CA GLY A 402 -6.48 6.18 20.30
C GLY A 402 -6.99 6.10 21.76
N GLY A 403 -6.22 6.58 22.73
CA GLY A 403 -6.66 6.64 24.13
C GLY A 403 -7.70 7.74 24.39
N GLY A 404 -7.64 8.82 23.61
CA GLY A 404 -8.58 9.95 23.70
C GLY A 404 -9.84 9.80 22.84
N THR A 405 -9.79 8.96 21.81
CA THR A 405 -10.91 8.69 20.88
C THR A 405 -11.72 7.44 21.24
N ASN A 406 -11.20 6.58 22.14
CA ASN A 406 -11.92 5.41 22.67
C ASN A 406 -12.27 5.51 24.16
N GLY A 407 -11.73 6.49 24.87
CA GLY A 407 -11.92 6.65 26.32
C GLY A 407 -13.18 7.43 26.71
N ALA A 408 -13.33 7.68 28.01
CA ALA A 408 -14.38 8.54 28.53
C ALA A 408 -14.31 9.95 27.88
N GLY A 409 -15.41 10.38 27.28
CA GLY A 409 -15.49 11.66 26.55
C GLY A 409 -15.15 11.58 25.06
N ALA A 410 -14.94 10.39 24.49
CA ALA A 410 -14.90 10.17 23.05
C ALA A 410 -16.20 10.65 22.39
N GLN A 411 -16.08 11.31 21.24
CA GLN A 411 -17.26 11.81 20.51
C GLN A 411 -17.90 10.73 19.62
N GLY A 412 -17.14 9.69 19.24
CA GLY A 412 -17.54 8.73 18.22
C GLY A 412 -17.62 9.37 16.82
N GLY A 413 -17.55 8.56 15.76
CA GLY A 413 -17.64 9.09 14.39
C GLY A 413 -16.49 10.04 14.04
N ASP A 414 -16.79 11.22 13.50
CA ASP A 414 -15.85 12.28 13.06
C ASP A 414 -15.15 12.99 14.24
N ASP A 415 -14.50 12.21 15.12
CA ASP A 415 -13.78 12.76 16.27
C ASP A 415 -12.57 13.58 15.79
N PRO A 416 -12.49 14.90 16.08
CA PRO A 416 -11.44 15.77 15.57
C PRO A 416 -10.03 15.37 16.02
N LEU A 417 -9.89 14.57 17.09
CA LEU A 417 -8.58 14.08 17.52
C LEU A 417 -7.91 13.18 16.47
N ILE A 418 -8.65 12.53 15.56
CA ILE A 418 -8.02 11.74 14.48
C ILE A 418 -7.18 12.62 13.53
N TRP A 419 -7.45 13.92 13.52
CA TRP A 419 -6.74 14.94 12.75
C TRP A 419 -5.84 15.81 13.63
N GLY A 420 -5.51 15.34 14.84
CA GLY A 420 -4.83 16.11 15.88
C GLY A 420 -5.83 16.93 16.70
N LEU A 421 -6.55 17.86 16.07
CA LEU A 421 -7.59 18.68 16.69
C LEU A 421 -8.57 19.18 15.63
N SER A 422 -9.60 19.92 16.07
CA SER A 422 -10.40 20.77 15.18
C SER A 422 -9.51 21.77 14.43
N PRO A 423 -9.98 22.36 13.32
CA PRO A 423 -9.23 23.37 12.55
C PRO A 423 -8.69 24.57 13.33
N ALA A 424 -9.16 24.82 14.56
CA ALA A 424 -8.62 25.83 15.46
C ALA A 424 -7.26 25.45 16.10
N GLY A 425 -6.84 24.18 16.07
CA GLY A 425 -5.56 23.75 16.62
C GLY A 425 -4.38 24.12 15.68
N PRO A 426 -3.21 24.51 16.22
CA PRO A 426 -2.08 24.99 15.41
C PRO A 426 -1.58 23.94 14.41
N HIS A 427 -1.53 22.67 14.83
CA HIS A 427 -1.05 21.54 14.03
C HIS A 427 -2.17 20.55 13.65
N HIS A 428 -3.42 21.01 13.50
CA HIS A 428 -4.43 20.14 12.92
C HIS A 428 -4.00 19.71 11.51
N CYS A 429 -4.38 18.50 11.10
CA CYS A 429 -4.00 17.94 9.81
C CYS A 429 -4.50 18.83 8.67
N ALA A 430 -3.58 19.56 8.02
CA ALA A 430 -3.90 20.40 6.88
C ALA A 430 -4.47 19.60 5.70
N GLY A 431 -4.02 18.35 5.55
CA GLY A 431 -4.38 17.44 4.46
C GLY A 431 -5.67 16.65 4.68
N ALA A 432 -6.45 16.88 5.74
CA ALA A 432 -7.67 16.09 6.02
C ALA A 432 -8.64 16.08 4.83
N ALA A 433 -8.86 17.24 4.21
CA ALA A 433 -9.73 17.36 3.02
C ALA A 433 -9.17 16.67 1.77
N LEU A 434 -7.85 16.49 1.67
CA LEU A 434 -7.20 15.76 0.58
C LEU A 434 -7.28 14.24 0.80
N ALA A 435 -7.08 13.81 2.05
CA ALA A 435 -7.02 12.40 2.42
C ALA A 435 -8.37 11.71 2.29
N TRP A 436 -9.46 12.34 2.75
CA TRP A 436 -10.78 11.69 2.81
C TRP A 436 -11.28 11.16 1.46
N PRO A 437 -11.29 11.94 0.36
CA PRO A 437 -11.72 11.44 -0.95
C PRO A 437 -10.93 10.21 -1.41
N LEU A 438 -9.63 10.18 -1.11
CA LEU A 438 -8.76 9.06 -1.48
C LEU A 438 -9.00 7.83 -0.59
N ILE A 439 -9.14 8.00 0.72
CA ILE A 439 -9.47 6.92 1.66
C ILE A 439 -10.79 6.26 1.25
N VAL A 440 -11.84 7.07 1.05
CA VAL A 440 -13.16 6.60 0.63
C VAL A 440 -13.07 5.80 -0.67
N GLU A 441 -12.37 6.33 -1.69
CA GLU A 441 -12.28 5.65 -2.98
C GLU A 441 -11.51 4.33 -2.90
N ILE A 442 -10.41 4.26 -2.14
CA ILE A 442 -9.66 3.01 -1.95
C ILE A 442 -10.56 1.96 -1.28
N VAL A 443 -11.17 2.31 -0.14
CA VAL A 443 -12.04 1.40 0.62
C VAL A 443 -13.18 0.91 -0.26
N ARG A 444 -13.89 1.83 -0.91
CA ARG A 444 -15.00 1.51 -1.82
C ARG A 444 -14.59 0.55 -2.94
N GLN A 445 -13.48 0.81 -3.63
CA GLN A 445 -13.00 -0.05 -4.72
C GLN A 445 -12.60 -1.44 -4.23
N VAL A 446 -12.09 -1.54 -3.01
CA VAL A 446 -11.76 -2.82 -2.37
C VAL A 446 -13.02 -3.60 -2.02
N ILE A 447 -14.00 -2.99 -1.35
CA ILE A 447 -15.24 -3.69 -0.96
C ILE A 447 -16.08 -4.09 -2.19
N LEU A 448 -15.97 -3.35 -3.30
CA LEU A 448 -16.54 -3.72 -4.61
C LEU A 448 -15.92 -4.98 -5.22
N LEU A 449 -14.81 -5.50 -4.68
CA LEU A 449 -14.20 -6.72 -5.20
C LEU A 449 -15.10 -7.94 -4.92
N PRO A 450 -15.40 -8.75 -5.95
CA PRO A 450 -16.23 -9.93 -5.80
C PRO A 450 -15.51 -10.98 -4.96
N GLY A 451 -16.21 -11.54 -3.97
CA GLY A 451 -15.65 -12.56 -3.09
C GLY A 451 -14.42 -12.09 -2.30
N LEU A 452 -14.33 -10.79 -1.98
CA LEU A 452 -13.29 -10.26 -1.12
C LEU A 452 -13.26 -11.00 0.23
N ALA A 453 -12.09 -11.48 0.63
CA ALA A 453 -11.82 -12.08 1.92
C ALA A 453 -10.37 -11.82 2.36
N GLU A 454 -10.09 -11.98 3.65
CA GLU A 454 -8.72 -12.01 4.15
C GLU A 454 -8.03 -13.30 3.70
N ARG A 455 -6.74 -13.20 3.34
CA ARG A 455 -5.95 -14.38 3.00
C ARG A 455 -5.74 -15.22 4.26
N LEU A 456 -5.83 -16.53 4.11
CA LEU A 456 -5.54 -17.49 5.17
C LEU A 456 -4.05 -17.87 5.15
N ASP A 457 -3.46 -18.03 6.33
CA ASP A 457 -2.12 -18.60 6.48
C ASP A 457 -2.15 -20.08 6.06
N ALA A 458 -1.16 -20.49 5.27
CA ALA A 458 -1.12 -21.84 4.71
C ALA A 458 -0.88 -22.93 5.77
N LYS A 459 -0.36 -22.59 6.95
CA LYS A 459 -0.02 -23.53 8.01
C LYS A 459 -1.19 -23.83 8.95
N ASP A 460 -1.96 -22.81 9.32
CA ASP A 460 -3.00 -22.93 10.34
C ASP A 460 -4.41 -22.54 9.86
N ALA A 461 -4.53 -22.07 8.61
CA ALA A 461 -5.77 -21.61 7.99
C ALA A 461 -6.45 -20.41 8.70
N ASN A 462 -5.73 -19.70 9.57
CA ASN A 462 -6.24 -18.48 10.19
C ASN A 462 -6.08 -17.28 9.25
N PRO A 463 -6.95 -16.27 9.32
CA PRO A 463 -6.75 -15.01 8.60
C PRO A 463 -5.40 -14.39 8.99
N MET A 464 -4.59 -14.04 7.98
CA MET A 464 -3.29 -13.39 8.20
C MET A 464 -3.46 -12.00 8.84
N GLY A 465 -4.58 -11.32 8.53
CA GLY A 465 -4.93 -10.01 9.07
C GLY A 465 -4.01 -8.88 8.62
N LEU A 466 -4.21 -7.72 9.23
CA LEU A 466 -3.39 -6.53 9.05
C LEU A 466 -2.11 -6.65 9.89
N ASP A 467 -0.96 -6.52 9.25
CA ASP A 467 0.34 -6.44 9.92
C ASP A 467 0.76 -4.98 10.11
N LYS A 468 1.09 -4.63 11.36
CA LYS A 468 1.51 -3.29 11.75
C LYS A 468 2.85 -3.32 12.44
N LYS A 469 3.76 -2.47 11.98
CA LYS A 469 5.03 -2.22 12.65
C LYS A 469 4.88 -1.07 13.65
N TRP A 470 5.23 -1.37 14.90
CA TRP A 470 5.15 -0.46 16.06
C TRP A 470 3.73 0.10 16.29
N GLY A 471 2.69 -0.63 15.86
CA GLY A 471 1.30 -0.18 15.92
C GLY A 471 0.95 0.96 14.98
N PHE A 472 1.85 1.36 14.08
CA PHE A 472 1.74 2.56 13.25
C PHE A 472 1.78 2.23 11.75
N ILE A 473 2.92 1.74 11.22
CA ILE A 473 3.06 1.46 9.78
C ILE A 473 2.29 0.19 9.43
N CYS A 474 1.41 0.22 8.42
CA CYS A 474 0.80 -0.98 7.88
C CYS A 474 1.76 -1.62 6.86
N GLU A 475 2.47 -2.67 7.24
CA GLU A 475 3.48 -3.30 6.36
C GLU A 475 2.85 -4.25 5.34
N SER A 476 1.76 -4.92 5.72
CA SER A 476 1.06 -5.85 4.84
C SER A 476 -0.39 -6.02 5.28
N TYR A 477 -1.28 -6.18 4.31
CA TYR A 477 -2.62 -6.69 4.56
C TYR A 477 -3.06 -7.58 3.40
N PRO A 478 -2.71 -8.89 3.44
CA PRO A 478 -2.98 -9.81 2.34
C PRO A 478 -4.47 -10.14 2.23
N LEU A 479 -5.06 -9.82 1.08
CA LEU A 479 -6.45 -10.09 0.75
C LEU A 479 -6.54 -10.96 -0.51
N VAL A 480 -7.69 -11.60 -0.67
CA VAL A 480 -8.04 -12.38 -1.85
C VAL A 480 -9.39 -11.92 -2.38
N HIS A 481 -9.54 -11.92 -3.70
CA HIS A 481 -10.81 -11.72 -4.37
C HIS A 481 -10.97 -12.71 -5.53
N ARG A 482 -12.23 -12.98 -5.93
CA ARG A 482 -12.53 -13.84 -7.07
C ARG A 482 -12.25 -13.09 -8.37
N ARG A 483 -11.15 -13.41 -9.06
CA ARG A 483 -10.81 -12.79 -10.35
C ARG A 483 -11.65 -13.34 -11.51
N GLU A 484 -12.19 -14.54 -11.39
CA GLU A 484 -12.95 -15.27 -12.43
C GLU A 484 -14.14 -14.51 -13.02
N ARG A 485 -14.43 -13.28 -12.57
CA ARG A 485 -15.48 -12.40 -13.11
C ARG A 485 -15.02 -11.01 -13.59
N ARG A 486 -13.71 -10.70 -13.64
CA ARG A 486 -13.22 -9.37 -14.13
C ARG A 486 -12.66 -9.40 -15.55
N VAL A 487 -12.16 -10.55 -16.01
CA VAL A 487 -11.84 -10.83 -17.41
C VAL A 487 -12.53 -12.16 -17.68
N ALA A 488 -13.53 -12.17 -18.55
CA ALA A 488 -14.24 -13.39 -18.93
C ALA A 488 -13.29 -14.35 -19.66
N GLN A 489 -12.41 -13.77 -20.49
CA GLN A 489 -11.64 -14.48 -21.50
C GLN A 489 -10.21 -14.80 -21.04
N ALA A 490 -9.76 -16.03 -21.30
CA ALA A 490 -8.40 -16.51 -21.19
C ALA A 490 -7.90 -17.00 -22.55
N SER A 491 -6.58 -16.93 -22.77
CA SER A 491 -5.93 -17.46 -23.97
C SER A 491 -5.12 -18.73 -23.64
N LEU A 492 -5.21 -19.72 -24.51
CA LEU A 492 -4.38 -20.92 -24.53
C LEU A 492 -3.59 -20.95 -25.84
N ASN A 493 -2.27 -21.13 -25.76
CA ASN A 493 -1.40 -21.27 -26.94
C ASN A 493 -0.50 -22.47 -26.73
N VAL A 494 -0.91 -23.67 -27.14
CA VAL A 494 -0.13 -24.90 -26.96
C VAL A 494 0.69 -25.15 -28.20
N ALA A 495 2.01 -25.25 -28.07
CA ALA A 495 2.92 -25.54 -29.17
C ALA A 495 3.70 -26.83 -28.93
N MET A 496 3.54 -27.82 -29.81
CA MET A 496 4.06 -29.18 -29.65
C MET A 496 4.75 -29.67 -30.93
N ARG A 497 5.90 -30.35 -30.80
CA ARG A 497 6.68 -30.85 -31.94
C ARG A 497 6.08 -32.13 -32.53
N LEU A 498 6.14 -32.26 -33.85
CA LEU A 498 5.73 -33.46 -34.57
C LEU A 498 6.81 -34.55 -34.51
N LYS A 499 6.38 -35.81 -34.41
CA LYS A 499 7.27 -36.98 -34.45
C LYS A 499 7.88 -37.18 -35.83
N ALA A 500 9.11 -37.68 -35.87
CA ALA A 500 9.71 -38.15 -37.12
C ALA A 500 9.02 -39.42 -37.66
N PRO A 501 8.89 -39.60 -38.99
CA PRO A 501 9.22 -38.62 -40.04
C PRO A 501 8.24 -37.44 -40.04
N VAL A 502 8.77 -36.20 -39.96
CA VAL A 502 7.95 -35.01 -39.69
C VAL A 502 6.91 -34.75 -40.78
N ARG A 503 7.27 -34.98 -42.04
CA ARG A 503 6.37 -34.76 -43.18
C ARG A 503 5.14 -35.68 -43.11
N ASP A 504 5.35 -36.95 -42.80
CA ASP A 504 4.27 -37.93 -42.67
C ASP A 504 3.36 -37.58 -41.48
N SER A 505 3.95 -37.14 -40.36
CA SER A 505 3.20 -36.65 -39.20
C SER A 505 2.41 -35.38 -39.52
N ALA A 506 2.98 -34.45 -40.29
CA ALA A 506 2.31 -33.21 -40.70
C ALA A 506 1.12 -33.49 -41.62
N ASP A 507 1.30 -34.34 -42.63
CA ASP A 507 0.23 -34.75 -43.55
C ASP A 507 -0.91 -35.44 -42.77
N ARG A 508 -0.58 -36.35 -41.84
CA ARG A 508 -1.57 -37.01 -40.97
C ARG A 508 -2.29 -36.05 -40.03
N VAL A 509 -1.59 -35.08 -39.45
CA VAL A 509 -2.20 -34.04 -38.61
C VAL A 509 -3.18 -33.21 -39.42
N LEU A 510 -2.82 -32.80 -40.64
CA LEU A 510 -3.72 -32.07 -41.53
C LEU A 510 -4.96 -32.89 -41.88
N ASP A 511 -4.82 -34.19 -42.14
CA ASP A 511 -5.95 -35.09 -42.41
C ASP A 511 -6.86 -35.25 -41.18
N VAL A 512 -6.28 -35.43 -39.99
CA VAL A 512 -7.04 -35.51 -38.73
C VAL A 512 -7.77 -34.20 -38.44
N ILE A 513 -7.14 -33.05 -38.65
CA ILE A 513 -7.78 -31.73 -38.48
C ILE A 513 -8.93 -31.59 -39.48
N ARG A 514 -8.72 -31.90 -40.76
CA ARG A 514 -9.78 -31.80 -41.79
C ARG A 514 -10.96 -32.70 -41.50
N ALA A 515 -10.70 -33.95 -41.11
CA ALA A 515 -11.75 -34.91 -40.78
C ALA A 515 -12.45 -34.58 -39.44
N GLY A 516 -11.70 -34.07 -38.47
CA GLY A 516 -12.19 -33.72 -37.14
C GLY A 516 -12.86 -32.35 -37.05
N ALA A 517 -12.63 -31.45 -38.01
CA ALA A 517 -13.12 -30.07 -37.98
C ALA A 517 -14.63 -29.95 -37.70
N PRO A 518 -15.53 -30.70 -38.38
CA PRO A 518 -16.97 -30.60 -38.08
C PRO A 518 -17.32 -30.95 -36.63
N ARG A 519 -16.63 -31.93 -36.05
CA ARG A 519 -16.87 -32.41 -34.69
C ARG A 519 -16.27 -31.47 -33.64
N ILE A 520 -15.12 -30.88 -33.94
CA ILE A 520 -14.50 -29.82 -33.12
C ILE A 520 -15.39 -28.58 -33.14
N GLU A 521 -15.87 -28.15 -34.31
CA GLU A 521 -16.78 -26.99 -34.45
C GLU A 521 -18.08 -27.18 -33.68
N GLU A 522 -18.68 -28.38 -33.71
CA GLU A 522 -19.89 -28.67 -32.94
C GLU A 522 -19.61 -28.63 -31.43
N ALA A 523 -18.53 -29.27 -30.96
CA ALA A 523 -18.15 -29.23 -29.56
C ALA A 523 -17.88 -27.80 -29.06
N LEU A 524 -17.22 -26.97 -29.90
CA LEU A 524 -17.00 -25.54 -29.61
C LEU A 524 -18.33 -24.81 -29.48
N ARG A 525 -19.29 -25.06 -30.38
CA ARG A 525 -20.63 -24.43 -30.36
C ARG A 525 -21.45 -24.83 -29.14
N GLU A 526 -21.43 -26.09 -28.75
CA GLU A 526 -22.16 -26.61 -27.58
C GLU A 526 -21.55 -26.16 -26.25
N SER A 527 -20.24 -25.96 -26.20
CA SER A 527 -19.51 -25.58 -24.98
C SER A 527 -20.01 -24.26 -24.36
N GLN A 528 -20.45 -23.31 -25.19
CA GLN A 528 -20.88 -21.94 -24.79
C GLN A 528 -19.85 -21.16 -23.95
N HIS A 529 -18.58 -21.57 -23.99
CA HIS A 529 -17.49 -20.91 -23.28
C HIS A 529 -16.21 -20.80 -24.12
N VAL A 530 -16.28 -21.02 -25.44
CA VAL A 530 -15.14 -20.81 -26.35
C VAL A 530 -15.47 -19.74 -27.38
N HIS A 531 -14.64 -18.71 -27.45
CA HIS A 531 -14.77 -17.61 -28.42
C HIS A 531 -14.23 -18.03 -29.78
N PHE A 532 -12.98 -18.51 -29.81
CA PHE A 532 -12.29 -18.93 -31.02
C PHE A 532 -11.32 -20.07 -30.69
N ALA A 533 -11.22 -21.06 -31.57
CA ALA A 533 -10.17 -22.08 -31.51
C ALA A 533 -9.72 -22.45 -32.91
N TRP A 534 -8.42 -22.64 -33.11
CA TRP A 534 -7.86 -23.10 -34.38
C TRP A 534 -6.54 -23.82 -34.19
N PHE A 535 -6.21 -24.64 -35.17
CA PHE A 535 -4.93 -25.34 -35.27
C PHE A 535 -4.08 -24.71 -36.39
N GLU A 536 -2.77 -24.69 -36.19
CA GLU A 536 -1.80 -24.20 -37.16
C GLU A 536 -0.55 -25.07 -37.14
N LEU A 537 0.05 -25.30 -38.32
CA LEU A 537 1.41 -25.84 -38.43
C LEU A 537 2.39 -24.69 -38.67
N ILE A 538 3.42 -24.60 -37.83
CA ILE A 538 4.46 -23.56 -37.91
C ILE A 538 5.86 -24.19 -38.01
N GLU A 539 6.89 -23.35 -38.13
CA GLU A 539 8.29 -23.78 -38.23
C GLU A 539 8.50 -24.79 -39.38
N ALA A 540 8.02 -24.46 -40.59
CA ALA A 540 8.05 -25.33 -41.77
C ALA A 540 7.43 -26.71 -41.51
N ASP A 541 6.21 -26.70 -40.96
CA ASP A 541 5.39 -27.88 -40.66
C ASP A 541 6.03 -28.85 -39.65
N THR A 542 6.83 -28.35 -38.71
CA THR A 542 7.48 -29.17 -37.66
C THR A 542 6.79 -29.07 -36.30
N VAL A 543 5.94 -28.06 -36.09
CA VAL A 543 5.28 -27.77 -34.82
C VAL A 543 3.78 -27.57 -35.05
N LEU A 544 2.96 -28.32 -34.33
CA LEU A 544 1.53 -28.10 -34.22
C LEU A 544 1.25 -27.11 -33.10
N VAL A 545 0.45 -26.09 -33.42
CA VAL A 545 -0.03 -25.09 -32.48
C VAL A 545 -1.54 -25.15 -32.37
N LEU A 546 -2.05 -25.20 -31.14
CA LEU A 546 -3.46 -24.99 -30.80
C LEU A 546 -3.60 -23.62 -30.14
N HIS A 547 -4.41 -22.77 -30.75
CA HIS A 547 -4.83 -21.52 -30.18
C HIS A 547 -6.27 -21.60 -29.71
N THR A 548 -6.56 -21.08 -28.53
CA THR A 548 -7.94 -20.95 -28.05
C THR A 548 -8.11 -19.69 -27.20
N VAL A 549 -9.25 -19.02 -27.37
CA VAL A 549 -9.76 -18.02 -26.44
C VAL A 549 -11.04 -18.55 -25.84
N TYR A 550 -11.11 -18.66 -24.52
CA TYR A 550 -12.21 -19.31 -23.81
C TYR A 550 -12.55 -18.60 -22.50
N ASP A 551 -13.73 -18.86 -21.97
CA ASP A 551 -14.20 -18.36 -20.68
C ASP A 551 -13.96 -19.37 -19.55
N GLY A 552 -13.70 -18.85 -18.36
CA GLY A 552 -13.61 -19.66 -17.14
C GLY A 552 -12.25 -20.30 -16.87
N PRO A 553 -12.17 -21.21 -15.88
CA PRO A 553 -10.90 -21.75 -15.41
C PRO A 553 -10.31 -22.80 -16.36
N PHE A 554 -8.99 -22.72 -16.59
CA PHE A 554 -8.22 -23.58 -17.50
C PHE A 554 -8.51 -25.08 -17.35
N LYS A 555 -8.50 -25.60 -16.12
CA LYS A 555 -8.71 -27.03 -15.86
C LYS A 555 -10.10 -27.50 -16.31
N ALA A 556 -11.15 -26.75 -15.99
CA ALA A 556 -12.51 -27.12 -16.37
C ALA A 556 -12.71 -27.08 -17.89
N TYR A 557 -12.14 -26.07 -18.55
CA TYR A 557 -12.13 -25.95 -20.01
C TYR A 557 -11.48 -27.18 -20.67
N ILE A 558 -10.25 -27.52 -20.29
CA ILE A 558 -9.53 -28.64 -20.93
C ILE A 558 -10.22 -29.99 -20.68
N GLN A 559 -10.76 -30.21 -19.47
CA GLN A 559 -11.45 -31.46 -19.15
C GLN A 559 -12.74 -31.65 -19.98
N ASP A 560 -13.49 -30.58 -20.27
CA ASP A 560 -14.68 -30.66 -21.13
C ASP A 560 -14.34 -31.12 -22.56
N PHE A 561 -13.21 -30.64 -23.10
CA PHE A 561 -12.74 -31.03 -24.43
C PHE A 561 -12.19 -32.46 -24.48
N ALA A 562 -11.52 -32.92 -23.43
CA ALA A 562 -11.08 -34.31 -23.32
C ALA A 562 -12.25 -35.29 -23.45
N LEU A 563 -13.41 -34.94 -22.88
CA LEU A 563 -14.61 -35.78 -22.90
C LEU A 563 -15.35 -35.72 -24.25
N LYS A 564 -15.45 -34.55 -24.87
CA LYS A 564 -16.27 -34.35 -26.09
C LYS A 564 -15.54 -34.74 -27.39
N VAL A 565 -14.24 -34.49 -27.45
CA VAL A 565 -13.43 -34.66 -28.67
C VAL A 565 -12.12 -35.42 -28.40
N GLY A 566 -12.09 -36.24 -27.34
CA GLY A 566 -10.90 -37.01 -26.94
C GLY A 566 -10.27 -37.83 -28.06
N GLU A 567 -11.10 -38.52 -28.87
CA GLU A 567 -10.62 -39.33 -30.00
C GLU A 567 -9.87 -38.51 -31.07
N VAL A 568 -10.23 -37.24 -31.27
CA VAL A 568 -9.54 -36.34 -32.20
C VAL A 568 -8.18 -35.96 -31.62
N PHE A 569 -8.13 -35.66 -30.32
CA PHE A 569 -6.87 -35.40 -29.63
C PHE A 569 -5.96 -36.64 -29.62
N ASP A 570 -6.50 -37.84 -29.39
CA ASP A 570 -5.74 -39.09 -29.45
C ASP A 570 -5.09 -39.29 -30.83
N ALA A 571 -5.84 -39.02 -31.90
CA ALA A 571 -5.34 -39.10 -33.28
C ALA A 571 -4.25 -38.06 -33.57
N LEU A 572 -4.38 -36.83 -33.05
CA LEU A 572 -3.34 -35.81 -33.13
C LEU A 572 -2.09 -36.24 -32.35
N PHE A 573 -2.26 -36.72 -31.12
CA PHE A 573 -1.17 -37.11 -30.22
C PHE A 573 -0.37 -38.32 -30.71
N ALA A 574 -0.96 -39.17 -31.54
CA ALA A 574 -0.23 -40.21 -32.26
C ALA A 574 0.94 -39.64 -33.07
N CYS A 575 0.82 -38.40 -33.56
CA CYS A 575 1.80 -37.70 -34.39
C CYS A 575 2.69 -36.71 -33.61
N ILE A 576 2.51 -36.55 -32.29
CA ILE A 576 3.17 -35.55 -31.45
C ILE A 576 4.24 -36.17 -30.55
N GLU A 577 5.42 -35.55 -30.47
CA GLU A 577 6.51 -35.97 -29.58
C GLU A 577 6.11 -35.82 -28.11
N ASP A 578 6.53 -36.77 -27.26
CA ASP A 578 6.24 -36.77 -25.81
C ASP A 578 4.75 -36.63 -25.45
N ALA A 579 3.86 -37.11 -26.31
CA ALA A 579 2.41 -37.08 -26.13
C ALA A 579 1.93 -37.60 -24.75
N PRO A 580 0.80 -37.07 -24.23
CA PRO A 580 0.23 -37.56 -22.98
C PRO A 580 -0.28 -39.01 -23.11
N PRO A 581 -0.53 -39.71 -21.99
CA PRO A 581 -1.21 -41.00 -22.00
C PRO A 581 -2.54 -40.92 -22.76
N SER A 582 -2.75 -41.88 -23.65
CA SER A 582 -3.96 -42.02 -24.47
C SER A 582 -4.73 -43.29 -24.06
N PRO A 583 -6.08 -43.30 -24.14
CA PRO A 583 -6.94 -42.22 -24.61
C PRO A 583 -7.13 -41.10 -23.56
N VAL A 584 -7.14 -39.84 -24.00
CA VAL A 584 -7.12 -38.68 -23.10
C VAL A 584 -8.36 -38.52 -22.22
N ASP A 585 -9.49 -39.12 -22.62
CA ASP A 585 -10.73 -39.13 -21.83
C ASP A 585 -10.62 -39.99 -20.55
N LYS A 586 -9.68 -40.96 -20.52
CA LYS A 586 -9.37 -41.80 -19.36
C LYS A 586 -8.27 -41.22 -18.47
N PHE A 587 -7.49 -40.27 -18.98
CA PHE A 587 -6.37 -39.61 -18.28
C PHE A 587 -6.49 -38.07 -18.32
N PRO A 588 -7.63 -37.49 -17.86
CA PRO A 588 -7.90 -36.07 -18.04
C PRO A 588 -6.96 -35.16 -17.25
N ASP A 589 -6.46 -35.59 -16.09
CA ASP A 589 -5.54 -34.79 -15.28
C ASP A 589 -4.14 -34.74 -15.90
N GLU A 590 -3.66 -35.86 -16.46
CA GLU A 590 -2.40 -35.95 -17.20
C GLU A 590 -2.47 -35.14 -18.50
N PHE A 591 -3.61 -35.16 -19.19
CA PHE A 591 -3.87 -34.33 -20.35
C PHE A 591 -3.83 -32.84 -20.02
N VAL A 592 -4.49 -32.42 -18.93
CA VAL A 592 -4.42 -31.02 -18.43
C VAL A 592 -2.98 -30.62 -18.12
N ALA A 593 -2.25 -31.45 -17.39
CA ALA A 593 -0.86 -31.19 -17.03
C ALA A 593 0.04 -31.09 -18.26
N HIS A 594 -0.19 -31.94 -19.26
CA HIS A 594 0.54 -31.91 -20.52
C HIS A 594 0.29 -30.61 -21.29
N LEU A 595 -0.98 -30.24 -21.52
CA LEU A 595 -1.29 -28.98 -22.22
C LEU A 595 -0.76 -27.76 -21.45
N GLN A 596 -0.77 -27.79 -20.12
CA GLN A 596 -0.20 -26.71 -19.31
C GLN A 596 1.32 -26.59 -19.47
N ARG A 597 2.03 -27.72 -19.59
CA ARG A 597 3.48 -27.75 -19.83
C ARG A 597 3.86 -27.13 -21.17
N TYR A 598 3.05 -27.34 -22.21
CA TYR A 598 3.30 -26.83 -23.57
C TYR A 598 2.59 -25.51 -23.88
N ASN A 599 1.81 -24.97 -22.94
CA ASN A 599 1.18 -23.66 -23.07
C ASN A 599 2.23 -22.54 -23.01
N ARG A 600 2.21 -21.67 -24.01
CA ARG A 600 3.07 -20.51 -24.14
C ARG A 600 2.32 -19.25 -23.73
N ALA A 601 2.95 -18.46 -22.87
CA ALA A 601 2.42 -17.15 -22.52
C ALA A 601 2.38 -16.26 -23.78
N PRO A 602 1.35 -15.39 -23.92
CA PRO A 602 1.31 -14.39 -24.97
C PRO A 602 2.59 -13.55 -24.99
N ALA A 603 2.97 -13.06 -26.18
CA ALA A 603 4.14 -12.20 -26.34
C ALA A 603 4.05 -11.01 -25.36
N MET A 604 5.12 -10.77 -24.61
CA MET A 604 5.20 -9.71 -23.60
C MET A 604 4.15 -9.82 -22.47
N GLY A 605 3.46 -10.95 -22.34
CA GLY A 605 2.42 -11.18 -21.33
C GLY A 605 1.08 -10.47 -21.61
N TYR A 606 0.89 -9.92 -22.81
CA TYR A 606 -0.33 -9.19 -23.16
C TYR A 606 -1.25 -10.03 -24.05
N PHE A 607 -2.51 -10.16 -23.63
CA PHE A 607 -3.61 -10.66 -24.45
C PHE A 607 -4.59 -9.51 -24.69
N PHE A 608 -4.81 -9.15 -25.96
CA PHE A 608 -5.75 -8.10 -26.34
C PHE A 608 -7.07 -8.72 -26.78
N SER A 609 -8.16 -8.27 -26.17
CA SER A 609 -9.52 -8.54 -26.63
C SER A 609 -10.28 -7.22 -26.65
N ALA A 610 -11.06 -6.99 -27.71
CA ALA A 610 -11.93 -5.82 -27.81
C ALA A 610 -13.06 -5.84 -26.76
N TYR A 611 -13.44 -7.03 -26.27
CA TYR A 611 -14.52 -7.24 -25.32
C TYR A 611 -14.10 -8.18 -24.17
N PRO A 612 -13.08 -7.82 -23.37
CA PRO A 612 -12.45 -8.73 -22.40
C PRO A 612 -13.36 -9.13 -21.23
N ARG A 613 -14.55 -8.51 -21.13
CA ARG A 613 -15.55 -8.74 -20.09
C ARG A 613 -16.78 -9.50 -20.56
N SER A 614 -16.86 -9.81 -21.86
CA SER A 614 -18.03 -10.48 -22.44
C SER A 614 -17.79 -11.99 -22.49
N GLU A 615 -18.67 -12.75 -21.85
CA GLU A 615 -18.73 -14.21 -21.93
C GLU A 615 -19.50 -14.65 -23.18
N VAL A 616 -19.15 -15.80 -23.77
CA VAL A 616 -19.86 -16.40 -24.91
C VAL A 616 -21.32 -16.64 -24.58
N ALA A 617 -21.62 -17.18 -23.39
CA ALA A 617 -22.99 -17.38 -22.93
C ALA A 617 -23.80 -16.07 -22.83
N GLN A 618 -23.14 -14.93 -22.56
CA GLN A 618 -23.79 -13.62 -22.60
C GLN A 618 -24.04 -13.16 -24.04
N LEU A 619 -23.03 -13.24 -24.91
CA LEU A 619 -23.14 -12.86 -26.32
C LEU A 619 -24.24 -13.65 -27.05
N ILE A 620 -24.34 -14.96 -26.80
CA ILE A 620 -25.39 -15.82 -27.38
C ILE A 620 -26.78 -15.43 -26.87
N ARG A 621 -26.92 -15.11 -25.58
CA ARG A 621 -28.20 -14.64 -25.01
C ARG A 621 -28.61 -13.31 -25.61
N ASP A 622 -27.69 -12.35 -25.69
CA ASP A 622 -27.97 -11.00 -26.20
C ASP A 622 -28.32 -11.03 -27.71
N ASN A 623 -27.68 -11.90 -28.49
CA ASN A 623 -28.04 -12.14 -29.91
C ASN A 623 -29.40 -12.81 -30.11
N ARG A 624 -29.96 -13.50 -29.10
CA ARG A 624 -31.32 -14.07 -29.16
C ARG A 624 -32.41 -13.06 -28.79
N VAL A 625 -32.06 -11.90 -28.23
CA VAL A 625 -32.98 -10.87 -27.73
C VAL A 625 -33.10 -9.68 -28.70
N LEU A 626 -32.22 -9.58 -29.69
CA LEU A 626 -32.35 -8.61 -30.79
C LEU A 626 -33.16 -9.25 -31.94
N PRO A 627 -34.27 -8.63 -32.40
CA PRO A 627 -35.12 -9.14 -33.47
C PRO A 627 -34.44 -9.17 -34.84
#